data_AF-A0A6B2V1R3-F1
#
_entry.id   AF-A0A6B2V1R3-F1
#
_cell.length_a   1.000
_cell.length_b   1.000
_cell.length_c   1.000
_cell.angle_alpha   90.00
_cell.angle_beta   90.00
_cell.angle_gamma   90.00
#
_symmetry.space_group_name_H-M   'P 1'
#
loop_
_entity.id
_entity.type
_entity.pdbx_description
1 polymer ?
#
loop_
_entity_poly.entity_id
_entity_poly.type
_entity_poly.pdbx_seq_one_letter_code
_entity_poly.pdbx_strand_id
1 'polypeptide(L)'
;MLTTAGALRRRPPDAPRSRVALLVVALLAACLAALAPTQAHAADQLLSRGRPATASSVENAAFPAGAAVDGDQGTRWSSAFADPQWLQVDLGSLQQLSRVTLRWEAAYAKGYRIETSTDARTWTTAYSTANAAGGTENVTISGSGRYVRLYGTARATAYGYSLWEFEVYGPGGTTPPPDDFWGSTADIPAAHNAVEVKILNRTNGKYPDSQVYWTFNGQTHSIAEQPYLDMPANSAGRMYFHLGSPDGPYYDFIEFTVGGNVFNGNTTRVDAFGLKLAMRLHSKDGYDTEVGENRQTFAEDRATTFQRFTDAVPSPFKVLAQTQAPYRIIAPGSDPSFRAGGANAGYFTAYAQSVGVNAATSDIFGCAASLAGNPDMCAALNRHVATLPAAQQSDPAQYYKAAPANYYAQFWHDNAINRLAYGFPYDDVAGQSSFISHGDPQWLLVAVGW
;
A
#
# COMPACT_ATOMS: atom_id res chain seq x y z
N MET A 1 11.93 -81.41 68.05
CA MET A 1 10.50 -81.61 67.72
C MET A 1 9.79 -80.33 68.11
N LEU A 2 9.10 -79.53 67.29
CA LEU A 2 8.44 -79.64 65.98
C LEU A 2 8.40 -78.20 65.38
N THR A 3 8.84 -77.97 64.12
CA THR A 3 8.06 -77.61 62.89
C THR A 3 7.38 -76.22 62.81
N THR A 4 7.69 -75.45 61.75
CA THR A 4 6.80 -74.86 60.68
C THR A 4 7.61 -73.81 59.89
N ALA A 5 8.01 -74.02 58.63
CA ALA A 5 7.29 -73.88 57.34
C ALA A 5 7.10 -72.42 56.85
N GLY A 6 7.83 -72.03 55.79
CA GLY A 6 7.62 -70.83 54.97
C GLY A 6 8.13 -71.07 53.55
N ALA A 7 7.22 -71.02 52.57
CA ALA A 7 7.40 -71.53 51.22
C ALA A 7 8.14 -70.57 50.26
N LEU A 8 9.08 -71.11 49.48
CA LEU A 8 9.80 -70.47 48.37
C LEU A 8 9.01 -70.62 47.05
N ARG A 9 8.65 -69.49 46.40
CA ARG A 9 8.13 -69.48 45.02
C ARG A 9 9.26 -69.23 44.01
N ARG A 10 9.34 -70.09 43.01
CA ARG A 10 10.26 -70.06 41.86
C ARG A 10 9.92 -68.92 40.89
N ARG A 11 10.94 -68.27 40.32
CA ARG A 11 10.83 -67.33 39.18
C ARG A 11 10.75 -68.10 37.84
N PRO A 12 9.86 -67.71 36.90
CA PRO A 12 9.94 -68.06 35.49
C PRO A 12 10.68 -66.98 34.65
N PRO A 13 10.98 -67.25 33.36
CA PRO A 13 12.18 -66.78 32.66
C PRO A 13 12.02 -65.51 31.81
N ASP A 14 13.16 -65.02 31.31
CA ASP A 14 13.36 -63.86 30.44
C ASP A 14 12.62 -63.94 29.09
N ALA A 15 12.15 -62.77 28.61
CA ALA A 15 11.71 -62.51 27.24
C ALA A 15 12.08 -61.06 26.83
N PRO A 16 12.22 -60.76 25.51
CA PRO A 16 13.34 -59.98 24.99
C PRO A 16 13.10 -58.47 24.82
N ARG A 17 14.24 -57.76 24.70
CA ARG A 17 14.39 -56.34 24.36
C ARG A 17 13.88 -56.00 22.96
N SER A 18 13.56 -54.70 22.81
CA SER A 18 13.42 -53.91 21.58
C SER A 18 12.06 -53.88 20.89
N ARG A 19 11.36 -52.72 21.03
CA ARG A 19 10.61 -51.99 19.98
C ARG A 19 9.70 -50.88 20.56
N VAL A 20 10.21 -49.97 21.41
CA VAL A 20 9.40 -48.82 21.89
C VAL A 20 10.07 -47.45 21.66
N ALA A 21 11.33 -47.40 21.20
CA ALA A 21 12.03 -46.13 20.99
C ALA A 21 11.79 -45.45 19.62
N LEU A 22 10.83 -45.91 18.80
CA LEU A 22 10.59 -45.36 17.46
C LEU A 22 9.18 -44.77 17.23
N LEU A 23 8.34 -44.67 18.26
CA LEU A 23 6.98 -44.12 18.12
C LEU A 23 6.77 -42.75 18.78
N VAL A 24 7.72 -42.25 19.59
CA VAL A 24 7.59 -40.94 20.25
C VAL A 24 8.26 -39.81 19.45
N VAL A 25 9.22 -40.10 18.56
CA VAL A 25 9.86 -39.09 17.69
C VAL A 25 9.03 -38.78 16.43
N ALA A 26 8.21 -39.72 15.95
CA ALA A 26 7.36 -39.51 14.77
C ALA A 26 6.09 -38.66 15.06
N LEU A 27 5.59 -38.65 16.30
CA LEU A 27 4.40 -37.88 16.69
C LEU A 27 4.70 -36.41 17.03
N LEU A 28 5.95 -36.07 17.37
CA LEU A 28 6.38 -34.67 17.55
C LEU A 28 6.84 -34.00 16.25
N ALA A 29 7.27 -34.78 15.24
CA ALA A 29 7.57 -34.25 13.90
C ALA A 29 6.31 -34.08 13.03
N ALA A 30 5.22 -34.79 13.31
CA ALA A 30 3.95 -34.66 12.58
C ALA A 30 3.08 -33.47 13.05
N CYS A 31 3.32 -32.92 14.25
CA CYS A 31 2.60 -31.73 14.75
C CYS A 31 3.31 -30.40 14.44
N LEU A 32 4.50 -30.41 13.82
CA LEU A 32 5.15 -29.20 13.30
C LEU A 32 5.05 -29.03 11.77
N ALA A 33 4.39 -29.96 11.07
CA ALA A 33 4.28 -29.96 9.61
C ALA A 33 2.92 -29.45 9.07
N ALA A 34 2.14 -28.71 9.87
CA ALA A 34 0.82 -28.17 9.46
C ALA A 34 0.59 -26.70 9.85
N LEU A 35 1.66 -25.93 10.03
CA LEU A 35 1.58 -24.47 9.99
C LEU A 35 2.41 -23.98 8.81
N ALA A 36 1.93 -24.27 7.60
CA ALA A 36 2.22 -23.35 6.51
C ALA A 36 1.66 -21.99 6.97
N PRO A 37 2.41 -20.88 6.92
CA PRO A 37 1.81 -19.58 7.08
C PRO A 37 0.75 -19.46 5.99
N THR A 38 -0.52 -19.57 6.36
CA THR A 38 -1.58 -19.04 5.52
C THR A 38 -1.21 -17.58 5.34
N GLN A 39 -0.96 -17.16 4.09
CA GLN A 39 -0.87 -15.74 3.77
C GLN A 39 -2.04 -15.07 4.48
N ALA A 40 -1.73 -14.22 5.46
CA ALA A 40 -2.73 -13.34 6.02
C ALA A 40 -3.07 -12.38 4.88
N HIS A 41 -4.05 -12.74 4.04
CA HIS A 41 -4.69 -11.78 3.17
C HIS A 41 -5.24 -10.71 4.10
N ALA A 42 -4.71 -9.49 4.00
CA ALA A 42 -5.32 -8.33 4.62
C ALA A 42 -6.81 -8.34 4.27
N ALA A 43 -7.67 -8.12 5.27
CA ALA A 43 -9.11 -8.04 5.01
C ALA A 43 -9.36 -6.98 3.93
N ASP A 44 -10.24 -7.29 2.98
CA ASP A 44 -10.59 -6.38 1.89
C ASP A 44 -10.92 -4.97 2.41
N GLN A 45 -10.23 -3.95 1.88
CA GLN A 45 -10.44 -2.54 2.21
C GLN A 45 -11.73 -2.02 1.55
N LEU A 46 -12.52 -1.26 2.30
CA LEU A 46 -13.64 -0.48 1.75
C LEU A 46 -13.10 0.73 0.96
N LEU A 47 -13.25 0.68 -0.36
CA LEU A 47 -12.73 1.67 -1.32
C LEU A 47 -13.70 2.82 -1.62
N SER A 48 -15.03 2.59 -1.50
CA SER A 48 -16.05 3.57 -1.89
C SER A 48 -16.36 4.63 -0.82
N ARG A 49 -16.00 4.42 0.45
CA ARG A 49 -16.44 5.32 1.54
C ARG A 49 -15.92 6.75 1.33
N GLY A 50 -16.84 7.71 1.39
CA GLY A 50 -16.58 9.15 1.24
C GLY A 50 -16.17 9.57 -0.16
N ARG A 51 -16.25 8.66 -1.16
CA ARG A 51 -15.85 8.95 -2.53
C ARG A 51 -16.93 9.71 -3.29
N PRO A 52 -16.58 10.51 -4.31
CA PRO A 52 -17.58 11.16 -5.17
C PRO A 52 -18.51 10.13 -5.82
N ALA A 53 -19.82 10.33 -5.66
CA ALA A 53 -20.85 9.51 -6.30
C ALA A 53 -21.76 10.34 -7.18
N THR A 54 -22.19 9.77 -8.29
CA THR A 54 -23.17 10.35 -9.23
C THR A 54 -24.21 9.31 -9.60
N ALA A 55 -25.40 9.75 -10.00
CA ALA A 55 -26.50 8.86 -10.37
C ALA A 55 -27.22 9.40 -11.61
N SER A 56 -27.96 8.51 -12.30
CA SER A 56 -28.83 8.91 -13.41
C SER A 56 -29.94 9.86 -13.00
N SER A 57 -30.39 9.74 -11.74
CA SER A 57 -31.39 10.62 -11.15
C SER A 57 -31.35 10.52 -9.62
N VAL A 58 -32.06 11.44 -8.99
CA VAL A 58 -32.40 11.40 -7.57
C VAL A 58 -33.91 11.58 -7.44
N GLU A 59 -34.56 10.90 -6.50
CA GLU A 59 -36.00 11.06 -6.22
C GLU A 59 -36.30 12.53 -5.83
N ASN A 60 -35.44 13.09 -4.99
CA ASN A 60 -35.41 14.49 -4.60
C ASN A 60 -34.06 14.81 -3.91
N ALA A 61 -33.85 16.07 -3.53
CA ALA A 61 -32.59 16.54 -2.94
C ALA A 61 -32.22 15.88 -1.59
N ALA A 62 -33.18 15.28 -0.87
CA ALA A 62 -32.92 14.61 0.40
C ALA A 62 -32.29 13.22 0.24
N PHE A 63 -32.30 12.64 -0.96
CA PHE A 63 -31.76 11.30 -1.23
C PHE A 63 -30.66 11.33 -2.32
N PRO A 64 -29.57 12.07 -2.10
CA PRO A 64 -28.52 12.27 -3.10
C PRO A 64 -27.69 11.00 -3.32
N ALA A 65 -26.98 10.92 -4.45
CA ALA A 65 -26.07 9.81 -4.76
C ALA A 65 -24.99 9.57 -3.69
N GLY A 66 -24.46 10.65 -3.10
CA GLY A 66 -23.43 10.58 -2.06
C GLY A 66 -23.89 9.90 -0.76
N ALA A 67 -25.20 9.85 -0.51
CA ALA A 67 -25.76 9.23 0.68
C ALA A 67 -25.69 7.70 0.68
N ALA A 68 -25.30 7.08 -0.44
CA ALA A 68 -25.06 5.64 -0.51
C ALA A 68 -23.57 5.27 -0.37
N VAL A 69 -22.69 6.22 -0.05
CA VAL A 69 -21.26 5.96 0.12
C VAL A 69 -20.67 6.72 1.30
N ASP A 70 -21.49 7.30 2.18
CA ASP A 70 -21.03 8.12 3.31
C ASP A 70 -20.71 7.29 4.56
N GLY A 71 -21.14 6.02 4.61
CA GLY A 71 -20.94 5.12 5.74
C GLY A 71 -22.00 5.26 6.83
N ASP A 72 -23.07 6.04 6.60
CA ASP A 72 -24.19 6.21 7.50
C ASP A 72 -25.40 5.39 7.02
N GLN A 73 -25.72 4.33 7.77
CA GLN A 73 -26.84 3.44 7.44
C GLN A 73 -28.22 4.07 7.66
N GLY A 74 -28.30 5.32 8.12
CA GLY A 74 -29.53 6.11 8.23
C GLY A 74 -29.83 6.99 7.02
N THR A 75 -28.89 7.14 6.09
CA THR A 75 -29.01 7.96 4.87
C THR A 75 -29.04 7.08 3.62
N ARG A 76 -29.70 7.55 2.55
CA ARG A 76 -29.87 6.73 1.34
C ARG A 76 -29.84 7.55 0.06
N TRP A 77 -29.35 6.94 -1.00
CA TRP A 77 -29.69 7.35 -2.37
C TRP A 77 -31.04 6.76 -2.78
N SER A 78 -31.83 7.51 -3.54
CA SER A 78 -33.09 7.04 -4.16
C SER A 78 -33.18 7.55 -5.58
N SER A 79 -33.53 6.71 -6.55
CA SER A 79 -33.71 7.10 -7.94
C SER A 79 -35.11 7.63 -8.26
N ALA A 80 -35.29 8.21 -9.44
CA ALA A 80 -36.60 8.33 -10.08
C ALA A 80 -37.25 6.96 -10.29
N PHE A 81 -38.58 6.94 -10.38
CA PHE A 81 -39.39 5.70 -10.38
C PHE A 81 -39.52 5.13 -11.81
N ALA A 82 -38.38 4.84 -12.42
CA ALA A 82 -38.28 4.36 -13.80
C ALA A 82 -37.16 3.33 -13.95
N ASP A 83 -37.23 2.56 -15.02
CA ASP A 83 -36.20 1.59 -15.42
C ASP A 83 -35.62 2.01 -16.79
N PRO A 84 -34.30 1.93 -17.01
CA PRO A 84 -33.24 1.65 -16.04
C PRO A 84 -32.82 2.91 -15.25
N GLN A 85 -32.07 2.73 -14.16
CA GLN A 85 -31.36 3.80 -13.45
C GLN A 85 -30.00 3.29 -12.98
N TRP A 86 -29.09 4.19 -12.63
CA TRP A 86 -27.77 3.82 -12.15
C TRP A 86 -27.26 4.75 -11.05
N LEU A 87 -26.38 4.20 -10.23
CA LEU A 87 -25.55 4.89 -9.24
C LEU A 87 -24.11 4.45 -9.47
N GLN A 88 -23.18 5.41 -9.56
CA GLN A 88 -21.75 5.13 -9.69
C GLN A 88 -20.92 5.86 -8.64
N VAL A 89 -19.79 5.28 -8.28
CA VAL A 89 -18.77 5.87 -7.42
C VAL A 89 -17.45 6.00 -8.18
N ASP A 90 -16.76 7.13 -8.02
CA ASP A 90 -15.37 7.35 -8.46
C ASP A 90 -14.40 7.02 -7.33
N LEU A 91 -13.68 5.90 -7.44
CA LEU A 91 -12.69 5.47 -6.44
C LEU A 91 -11.44 6.37 -6.43
N GLY A 92 -11.37 7.37 -7.30
CA GLY A 92 -10.29 8.37 -7.39
C GLY A 92 -9.10 7.92 -8.24
N SER A 93 -8.87 6.61 -8.35
CA SER A 93 -7.85 5.99 -9.19
C SER A 93 -8.23 4.57 -9.57
N LEU A 94 -7.49 3.94 -10.48
CA LEU A 94 -7.70 2.53 -10.83
C LEU A 94 -7.44 1.65 -9.58
N GLN A 95 -8.42 0.86 -9.19
CA GLN A 95 -8.34 -0.09 -8.06
C GLN A 95 -8.59 -1.52 -8.54
N GLN A 96 -7.94 -2.49 -7.90
CA GLN A 96 -8.39 -3.89 -7.96
C GLN A 96 -9.61 -4.07 -7.08
N LEU A 97 -10.56 -4.90 -7.52
CA LEU A 97 -11.85 -5.09 -6.86
C LEU A 97 -12.04 -6.56 -6.50
N SER A 98 -12.65 -6.81 -5.36
CA SER A 98 -12.92 -8.16 -4.85
C SER A 98 -14.39 -8.39 -4.52
N ARG A 99 -15.09 -7.35 -4.07
CA ARG A 99 -16.49 -7.47 -3.65
C ARG A 99 -17.24 -6.14 -3.74
N VAL A 100 -18.53 -6.23 -3.99
CA VAL A 100 -19.48 -5.16 -3.71
C VAL A 100 -20.47 -5.63 -2.65
N THR A 101 -20.75 -4.80 -1.64
CA THR A 101 -21.90 -4.98 -0.75
C THR A 101 -22.94 -3.93 -1.07
N LEU A 102 -24.15 -4.37 -1.39
CA LEU A 102 -25.31 -3.52 -1.62
C LEU A 102 -26.23 -3.63 -0.41
N ARG A 103 -26.48 -2.51 0.28
CA ARG A 103 -27.47 -2.44 1.35
C ARG A 103 -28.71 -1.74 0.83
N TRP A 104 -29.65 -2.53 0.34
CA TRP A 104 -30.90 -2.01 -0.20
C TRP A 104 -31.85 -1.53 0.90
N GLU A 105 -32.63 -0.52 0.54
CA GLU A 105 -33.90 -0.23 1.20
C GLU A 105 -34.96 -1.28 0.75
N ALA A 106 -36.19 -1.24 1.30
CA ALA A 106 -37.30 -2.06 0.80
C ALA A 106 -37.55 -1.89 -0.71
N ALA A 107 -37.25 -0.71 -1.28
CA ALA A 107 -37.24 -0.45 -2.71
C ALA A 107 -35.87 -0.79 -3.35
N TYR A 108 -35.78 -1.98 -3.96
CA TYR A 108 -34.52 -2.51 -4.50
C TYR A 108 -34.61 -2.89 -5.99
N ALA A 109 -33.45 -3.15 -6.60
CA ALA A 109 -33.38 -3.67 -7.96
C ALA A 109 -33.54 -5.19 -7.97
N LYS A 110 -34.60 -5.70 -8.60
CA LYS A 110 -34.74 -7.15 -8.85
C LYS A 110 -33.78 -7.61 -9.94
N GLY A 111 -33.57 -6.79 -10.97
CA GLY A 111 -32.54 -6.99 -11.97
C GLY A 111 -31.50 -5.88 -11.91
N TYR A 112 -30.21 -6.22 -11.90
CA TYR A 112 -29.13 -5.25 -11.95
C TYR A 112 -27.83 -5.83 -12.52
N ARG A 113 -26.94 -4.93 -12.91
CA ARG A 113 -25.53 -5.20 -13.20
C ARG A 113 -24.62 -4.42 -12.26
N ILE A 114 -23.47 -5.00 -11.95
CA ILE A 114 -22.31 -4.25 -11.45
C ILE A 114 -21.35 -4.11 -12.61
N GLU A 115 -20.98 -2.88 -12.90
CA GLU A 115 -20.14 -2.52 -14.03
C GLU A 115 -18.92 -1.75 -13.54
N THR A 116 -17.78 -1.97 -14.20
CA THR A 116 -16.52 -1.28 -13.92
C THR A 116 -16.09 -0.46 -15.12
N SER A 117 -15.36 0.62 -14.87
CA SER A 117 -14.83 1.49 -15.91
C SER A 117 -13.54 2.18 -15.47
N THR A 118 -12.68 2.50 -16.42
CA THR A 118 -11.47 3.32 -16.21
C THR A 118 -11.74 4.81 -16.50
N ASP A 119 -12.78 5.13 -17.26
CA ASP A 119 -13.02 6.47 -17.84
C ASP A 119 -14.45 7.01 -17.65
N ALA A 120 -15.33 6.25 -16.98
CA ALA A 120 -16.77 6.49 -16.79
C ALA A 120 -17.59 6.54 -18.09
N ARG A 121 -17.03 6.17 -19.24
CA ARG A 121 -17.69 6.17 -20.54
C ARG A 121 -17.87 4.75 -21.08
N THR A 122 -16.82 3.96 -21.02
CA THR A 122 -16.81 2.57 -21.48
C THR A 122 -16.92 1.66 -20.27
N TRP A 123 -17.91 0.76 -20.28
CA TRP A 123 -18.27 -0.05 -19.11
C TRP A 123 -18.17 -1.53 -19.41
N THR A 124 -17.55 -2.27 -18.49
CA THR A 124 -17.46 -3.74 -18.52
C THR A 124 -18.36 -4.30 -17.43
N THR A 125 -19.20 -5.28 -17.76
CA THR A 125 -20.02 -5.96 -16.74
C THR A 125 -19.16 -6.91 -15.91
N ALA A 126 -19.07 -6.66 -14.60
CA ALA A 126 -18.40 -7.51 -13.63
C ALA A 126 -19.35 -8.52 -12.97
N TYR A 127 -20.64 -8.19 -12.88
CA TYR A 127 -21.69 -9.08 -12.36
C TYR A 127 -23.05 -8.71 -12.96
N SER A 128 -23.96 -9.68 -13.05
CA SER A 128 -25.35 -9.46 -13.47
C SER A 128 -26.30 -10.44 -12.78
N THR A 129 -27.49 -9.95 -12.44
CA THR A 129 -28.62 -10.78 -11.96
C THR A 129 -29.94 -10.23 -12.47
N ALA A 130 -30.94 -11.11 -12.60
CA ALA A 130 -32.32 -10.75 -12.94
C ALA A 130 -33.31 -11.05 -11.79
N ASN A 131 -32.84 -11.67 -10.70
CA ASN A 131 -33.67 -12.15 -9.61
C ASN A 131 -32.98 -11.94 -8.25
N ALA A 132 -32.57 -10.71 -7.99
CA ALA A 132 -32.02 -10.29 -6.71
C ALA A 132 -33.05 -10.41 -5.58
N ALA A 133 -32.56 -10.63 -4.37
CA ALA A 133 -33.38 -10.78 -3.17
C ALA A 133 -33.64 -9.44 -2.44
N GLY A 134 -32.83 -8.40 -2.68
CA GLY A 134 -32.85 -7.18 -1.87
C GLY A 134 -32.17 -7.38 -0.51
N GLY A 135 -32.40 -6.46 0.42
CA GLY A 135 -31.73 -6.47 1.72
C GLY A 135 -30.23 -6.18 1.62
N THR A 136 -29.38 -6.92 2.34
CA THR A 136 -27.91 -6.83 2.19
C THR A 136 -27.40 -7.93 1.28
N GLU A 137 -26.89 -7.55 0.12
CA GLU A 137 -26.30 -8.47 -0.86
C GLU A 137 -24.79 -8.31 -0.90
N ASN A 138 -24.05 -9.42 -0.78
CA ASN A 138 -22.61 -9.46 -0.97
C ASN A 138 -22.33 -10.12 -2.33
N VAL A 139 -21.80 -9.34 -3.26
CA VAL A 139 -21.51 -9.74 -4.63
C VAL A 139 -20.01 -9.82 -4.80
N THR A 140 -19.46 -11.03 -4.94
CA THR A 140 -18.06 -11.21 -5.33
C THR A 140 -17.89 -10.75 -6.77
N ILE A 141 -16.91 -9.88 -7.00
CA ILE A 141 -16.52 -9.40 -8.34
C ILE A 141 -15.01 -9.52 -8.49
N SER A 142 -14.53 -9.53 -9.72
CA SER A 142 -13.10 -9.51 -10.02
C SER A 142 -12.80 -8.48 -11.10
N GLY A 143 -11.53 -8.13 -11.23
CA GLY A 143 -11.03 -7.14 -12.18
C GLY A 143 -10.76 -5.79 -11.53
N SER A 144 -10.47 -4.80 -12.37
CA SER A 144 -10.09 -3.45 -11.94
C SER A 144 -11.02 -2.37 -12.51
N GLY A 145 -11.13 -1.27 -11.79
CA GLY A 145 -11.89 -0.10 -12.20
C GLY A 145 -11.54 1.13 -11.37
N ARG A 146 -11.62 2.31 -11.99
CA ARG A 146 -11.66 3.58 -11.25
C ARG A 146 -13.10 3.91 -10.87
N TYR A 147 -14.03 3.62 -11.76
CA TYR A 147 -15.45 3.81 -11.53
C TYR A 147 -16.13 2.46 -11.39
N VAL A 148 -17.03 2.36 -10.43
CA VAL A 148 -17.89 1.19 -10.24
C VAL A 148 -19.33 1.67 -10.22
N ARG A 149 -20.21 1.00 -10.98
CA ARG A 149 -21.60 1.40 -11.19
C ARG A 149 -22.53 0.24 -10.91
N LEU A 150 -23.54 0.48 -10.08
CA LEU A 150 -24.76 -0.28 -10.06
C LEU A 150 -25.65 0.22 -11.21
N TYR A 151 -26.04 -0.68 -12.12
CA TYR A 151 -26.98 -0.40 -13.19
C TYR A 151 -28.24 -1.25 -12.99
N GLY A 152 -29.29 -0.64 -12.42
CA GLY A 152 -30.58 -1.27 -12.20
C GLY A 152 -31.37 -1.41 -13.50
N THR A 153 -31.79 -2.63 -13.82
CA THR A 153 -32.50 -2.97 -15.06
C THR A 153 -33.98 -3.27 -14.84
N ALA A 154 -34.38 -3.67 -13.62
CA ALA A 154 -35.77 -3.87 -13.26
C ALA A 154 -36.00 -3.64 -11.75
N ARG A 155 -36.96 -2.79 -11.40
CA ARG A 155 -37.40 -2.56 -10.01
C ARG A 155 -38.17 -3.74 -9.45
N ALA A 156 -38.00 -4.00 -8.15
CA ALA A 156 -38.77 -4.99 -7.41
C ALA A 156 -40.14 -4.46 -6.94
N THR A 157 -40.30 -3.14 -6.88
CA THR A 157 -41.50 -2.46 -6.39
C THR A 157 -41.95 -1.36 -7.38
N ALA A 158 -43.04 -0.66 -7.07
CA ALA A 158 -43.46 0.52 -7.86
C ALA A 158 -42.58 1.75 -7.65
N TYR A 159 -41.75 1.76 -6.59
CA TYR A 159 -40.82 2.85 -6.26
C TYR A 159 -39.52 2.77 -7.07
N GLY A 160 -38.64 3.76 -6.91
CA GLY A 160 -37.29 3.77 -7.50
C GLY A 160 -36.37 2.71 -6.89
N TYR A 161 -35.10 2.72 -7.31
CA TYR A 161 -34.05 1.97 -6.62
C TYR A 161 -33.52 2.79 -5.45
N SER A 162 -33.32 2.16 -4.30
CA SER A 162 -32.85 2.85 -3.11
C SER A 162 -31.81 2.03 -2.35
N LEU A 163 -30.68 2.67 -2.03
CA LEU A 163 -29.56 2.07 -1.31
C LEU A 163 -29.20 2.90 -0.08
N TRP A 164 -29.13 2.24 1.07
CA TRP A 164 -28.45 2.76 2.25
C TRP A 164 -26.95 2.84 2.00
N GLU A 165 -26.33 1.79 1.42
CA GLU A 165 -24.90 1.78 1.11
C GLU A 165 -24.57 1.00 -0.16
N PHE A 166 -23.58 1.51 -0.89
CA PHE A 166 -22.90 0.92 -2.03
C PHE A 166 -21.41 0.78 -1.70
N GLU A 167 -21.09 -0.33 -1.05
CA GLU A 167 -19.76 -0.58 -0.49
C GLU A 167 -18.92 -1.36 -1.51
N VAL A 168 -17.93 -0.71 -2.11
CA VAL A 168 -16.99 -1.33 -3.05
C VAL A 168 -15.72 -1.69 -2.31
N TYR A 169 -15.30 -2.95 -2.42
CA TYR A 169 -14.14 -3.50 -1.74
C TYR A 169 -13.07 -3.95 -2.72
N GLY A 170 -11.83 -3.87 -2.28
CA GLY A 170 -10.66 -4.43 -2.94
C GLY A 170 -9.54 -4.65 -1.94
N PRO A 171 -8.41 -5.25 -2.35
CA PRO A 171 -7.30 -5.54 -1.44
C PRO A 171 -6.67 -4.30 -0.79
N GLY A 172 -7.01 -3.09 -1.25
CA GLY A 172 -6.48 -1.85 -0.70
C GLY A 172 -5.06 -1.60 -1.19
N GLY A 173 -4.92 -0.66 -2.11
CA GLY A 173 -3.65 -0.38 -2.75
C GLY A 173 -3.89 0.22 -4.10
N THR A 174 -3.27 1.36 -4.38
CA THR A 174 -3.25 1.86 -5.76
C THR A 174 -2.64 0.77 -6.62
N THR A 175 -3.35 0.38 -7.69
CA THR A 175 -3.03 -0.80 -8.51
C THR A 175 -1.52 -0.85 -8.81
N PRO A 176 -0.83 -1.94 -8.43
CA PRO A 176 0.53 -2.19 -8.89
C PRO A 176 0.59 -1.99 -10.41
N PRO A 177 1.69 -1.45 -10.95
CA PRO A 177 1.83 -1.38 -12.40
C PRO A 177 1.59 -2.77 -13.02
N PRO A 178 0.88 -2.86 -14.18
CA PRO A 178 0.66 -4.12 -14.85
C PRO A 178 2.00 -4.80 -15.23
N ASP A 179 2.03 -6.11 -15.46
CA ASP A 179 3.30 -6.83 -15.72
C ASP A 179 4.09 -6.26 -16.92
N ASP A 180 3.42 -5.70 -17.93
CA ASP A 180 4.08 -5.03 -19.05
C ASP A 180 4.85 -3.77 -18.63
N PHE A 181 4.46 -3.11 -17.54
CA PHE A 181 5.26 -2.05 -16.92
C PHE A 181 6.60 -2.57 -16.43
N TRP A 182 6.73 -3.81 -16.00
CA TRP A 182 8.02 -4.34 -15.53
C TRP A 182 8.87 -4.89 -16.67
N GLY A 183 8.26 -5.10 -17.84
CA GLY A 183 8.91 -5.64 -19.03
C GLY A 183 9.25 -7.13 -18.87
N SER A 184 9.94 -7.70 -19.87
CA SER A 184 10.37 -9.10 -19.83
C SER A 184 11.34 -9.35 -18.67
N THR A 185 11.03 -10.35 -17.86
CA THR A 185 11.91 -10.92 -16.83
C THR A 185 12.65 -12.18 -17.31
N ALA A 186 12.27 -12.73 -18.47
CA ALA A 186 12.84 -13.98 -19.00
C ALA A 186 14.33 -13.86 -19.36
N ASP A 187 14.77 -12.65 -19.72
CA ASP A 187 16.13 -12.37 -20.19
C ASP A 187 17.02 -11.75 -19.10
N ILE A 188 16.56 -11.71 -17.85
CA ILE A 188 17.39 -11.23 -16.74
C ILE A 188 18.51 -12.24 -16.49
N PRO A 189 19.79 -11.82 -16.54
CA PRO A 189 20.91 -12.71 -16.23
C PRO A 189 20.78 -13.32 -14.83
N ALA A 190 21.33 -14.53 -14.66
CA ALA A 190 21.46 -15.09 -13.33
C ALA A 190 22.49 -14.29 -12.53
N ALA A 191 22.11 -13.84 -11.34
CA ALA A 191 23.04 -13.18 -10.41
C ALA A 191 24.23 -14.11 -10.11
N HIS A 192 25.45 -13.56 -10.19
CA HIS A 192 26.65 -14.25 -9.73
C HIS A 192 26.99 -13.88 -8.28
N ASN A 193 26.53 -12.72 -7.82
CA ASN A 193 26.55 -12.29 -6.44
C ASN A 193 25.19 -12.57 -5.76
N ALA A 194 24.60 -11.56 -5.12
CA ALA A 194 23.41 -11.75 -4.30
C ALA A 194 22.12 -11.55 -5.10
N VAL A 195 22.02 -10.51 -5.94
CA VAL A 195 20.82 -10.19 -6.71
C VAL A 195 21.20 -9.48 -8.01
N GLU A 196 20.54 -9.83 -9.12
CA GLU A 196 20.70 -9.13 -10.39
C GLU A 196 19.75 -7.93 -10.42
N VAL A 197 20.29 -6.72 -10.48
CA VAL A 197 19.48 -5.49 -10.58
C VAL A 197 19.31 -5.12 -12.03
N LYS A 198 18.06 -4.95 -12.50
CA LYS A 198 17.75 -4.41 -13.82
C LYS A 198 17.13 -3.03 -13.67
N ILE A 199 17.70 -2.04 -14.35
CA ILE A 199 17.19 -0.67 -14.36
C ILE A 199 16.27 -0.52 -15.57
N LEU A 200 15.07 0.02 -15.34
CA LEU A 200 14.02 0.18 -16.33
C LEU A 200 13.76 1.66 -16.58
N ASN A 201 13.89 2.09 -17.84
CA ASN A 201 13.46 3.42 -18.25
C ASN A 201 11.94 3.49 -18.36
N ARG A 202 11.31 4.26 -17.46
CA ARG A 202 9.86 4.56 -17.45
C ARG A 202 9.60 6.05 -17.54
N THR A 203 10.48 6.76 -18.23
CA THR A 203 10.37 8.22 -18.45
C THR A 203 9.35 8.61 -19.52
N ASN A 204 8.51 7.67 -19.98
CA ASN A 204 7.47 7.92 -20.98
C ASN A 204 7.99 8.57 -22.28
N GLY A 205 9.21 8.17 -22.69
CA GLY A 205 9.88 8.71 -23.88
C GLY A 205 10.52 10.09 -23.68
N LYS A 206 10.49 10.66 -22.47
CA LYS A 206 11.13 11.94 -22.16
C LYS A 206 12.64 11.87 -22.29
N TYR A 207 13.24 10.78 -21.82
CA TYR A 207 14.68 10.53 -21.88
C TYR A 207 14.95 9.18 -22.55
N PRO A 208 15.86 9.10 -23.54
CA PRO A 208 16.34 7.81 -24.03
C PRO A 208 17.22 7.13 -22.97
N ASP A 209 17.44 5.82 -23.10
CA ASP A 209 18.26 5.03 -22.17
C ASP A 209 19.68 5.57 -21.98
N SER A 210 20.23 6.25 -23.00
CA SER A 210 21.54 6.92 -22.93
C SER A 210 21.56 8.17 -22.05
N GLN A 211 20.41 8.62 -21.55
CA GLN A 211 20.26 9.78 -20.67
C GLN A 211 19.57 9.43 -19.34
N VAL A 212 19.38 8.15 -19.05
CA VAL A 212 18.95 7.67 -17.74
C VAL A 212 20.15 6.99 -17.10
N TYR A 213 20.71 7.63 -16.08
CA TYR A 213 21.93 7.20 -15.41
C TYR A 213 21.63 6.58 -14.07
N TRP A 214 22.44 5.60 -13.67
CA TRP A 214 22.51 5.10 -12.32
C TRP A 214 23.94 5.18 -11.79
N THR A 215 24.06 5.40 -10.48
CA THR A 215 25.35 5.47 -9.79
C THR A 215 25.32 4.59 -8.55
N PHE A 216 26.29 3.69 -8.44
CA PHE A 216 26.50 2.85 -7.25
C PHE A 216 27.99 2.62 -7.02
N ASN A 217 28.44 2.68 -5.76
CA ASN A 217 29.86 2.52 -5.39
C ASN A 217 30.84 3.37 -6.23
N GLY A 218 30.43 4.61 -6.56
CA GLY A 218 31.25 5.56 -7.33
C GLY A 218 31.37 5.25 -8.82
N GLN A 219 30.69 4.21 -9.33
CA GLN A 219 30.57 3.93 -10.76
C GLN A 219 29.24 4.48 -11.27
N THR A 220 29.28 5.13 -12.44
CA THR A 220 28.10 5.70 -13.08
C THR A 220 28.00 5.20 -14.51
N HIS A 221 26.82 4.71 -14.88
CA HIS A 221 26.51 4.23 -16.21
C HIS A 221 25.12 4.70 -16.64
N SER A 222 24.92 4.89 -17.94
CA SER A 222 23.57 4.98 -18.51
C SER A 222 22.93 3.60 -18.67
N ILE A 223 21.60 3.52 -18.76
CA ILE A 223 20.90 2.26 -19.08
C ILE A 223 21.37 1.72 -20.44
N ALA A 224 21.65 2.59 -21.42
CA ALA A 224 22.12 2.16 -22.74
C ALA A 224 23.51 1.49 -22.70
N GLU A 225 24.38 1.91 -21.78
CA GLU A 225 25.71 1.31 -21.60
C GLU A 225 25.63 0.03 -20.77
N GLN A 226 24.87 0.07 -19.67
CA GLN A 226 24.80 -1.03 -18.72
C GLN A 226 23.42 -1.07 -18.04
N PRO A 227 22.46 -1.85 -18.56
CA PRO A 227 21.11 -1.93 -18.00
C PRO A 227 20.99 -2.85 -16.78
N TYR A 228 22.06 -3.60 -16.48
CA TYR A 228 22.12 -4.59 -15.41
C TYR A 228 23.28 -4.36 -14.44
N LEU A 229 23.08 -4.70 -13.17
CA LEU A 229 24.09 -4.68 -12.13
C LEU A 229 23.97 -5.95 -11.28
N ASP A 230 24.94 -6.83 -11.41
CA ASP A 230 25.13 -7.97 -10.50
C ASP A 230 25.58 -7.44 -9.13
N MET A 231 24.63 -7.27 -8.22
CA MET A 231 24.81 -6.49 -7.00
C MET A 231 25.65 -7.27 -5.97
N PRO A 232 26.83 -6.77 -5.59
CA PRO A 232 27.62 -7.37 -4.53
C PRO A 232 26.97 -7.14 -3.16
N ALA A 233 27.33 -8.00 -2.20
CA ALA A 233 27.00 -7.76 -0.80
C ALA A 233 27.51 -6.39 -0.35
N ASN A 234 26.68 -5.66 0.36
CA ASN A 234 26.98 -4.30 0.83
C ASN A 234 26.20 -3.99 2.11
N SER A 235 26.63 -2.93 2.80
CA SER A 235 25.97 -2.40 3.99
C SER A 235 25.70 -0.92 3.78
N ALA A 236 24.46 -0.48 4.05
CA ALA A 236 24.01 0.90 3.85
C ALA A 236 24.27 1.43 2.41
N GLY A 237 23.99 0.61 1.40
CA GLY A 237 24.10 0.98 0.00
C GLY A 237 23.06 2.01 -0.41
N ARG A 238 23.47 2.92 -1.30
CA ARG A 238 22.58 3.84 -2.02
C ARG A 238 22.87 3.76 -3.50
N MET A 239 21.84 3.55 -4.29
CA MET A 239 21.91 3.65 -5.75
C MET A 239 21.16 4.90 -6.18
N TYR A 240 21.89 5.85 -6.77
CA TYR A 240 21.34 7.10 -7.25
C TYR A 240 20.94 6.97 -8.71
N PHE A 241 19.88 7.65 -9.12
CA PHE A 241 19.41 7.74 -10.49
C PHE A 241 19.39 9.21 -10.92
N HIS A 242 19.88 9.50 -12.11
CA HIS A 242 19.91 10.85 -12.68
C HIS A 242 19.32 10.86 -14.09
N LEU A 243 18.64 11.95 -14.46
CA LEU A 243 18.08 12.14 -15.80
C LEU A 243 18.74 13.30 -16.53
N GLY A 244 19.06 13.09 -17.81
CA GLY A 244 19.66 14.08 -18.72
C GLY A 244 21.19 14.14 -18.66
N SER A 245 21.77 14.09 -17.47
CA SER A 245 23.23 14.00 -17.26
C SER A 245 23.56 13.15 -16.03
N PRO A 246 24.76 12.53 -15.94
CA PRO A 246 25.13 11.64 -14.84
C PRO A 246 25.19 12.31 -13.45
N ASP A 247 25.25 13.64 -13.42
CA ASP A 247 25.33 14.51 -12.24
C ASP A 247 24.25 15.62 -12.25
N GLY A 248 23.18 15.40 -13.01
CA GLY A 248 22.14 16.39 -13.24
C GLY A 248 21.28 16.69 -12.01
N PRO A 249 20.55 17.81 -11.99
CA PRO A 249 19.74 18.20 -10.83
C PRO A 249 18.46 17.35 -10.65
N TYR A 250 18.07 16.57 -11.65
CA TYR A 250 16.96 15.63 -11.57
C TYR A 250 17.48 14.27 -11.13
N TYR A 251 17.45 14.04 -9.82
CA TYR A 251 17.95 12.81 -9.24
C TYR A 251 17.10 12.29 -8.10
N ASP A 252 17.20 11.00 -7.83
CA ASP A 252 16.64 10.35 -6.66
C ASP A 252 17.44 9.09 -6.33
N PHE A 253 17.10 8.37 -5.26
CA PHE A 253 17.82 7.15 -4.90
C PHE A 253 16.94 6.10 -4.22
N ILE A 254 17.42 4.86 -4.27
CA ILE A 254 16.95 3.78 -3.39
C ILE A 254 18.03 3.48 -2.35
N GLU A 255 17.61 2.98 -1.19
CA GLU A 255 18.48 2.55 -0.10
C GLU A 255 18.35 1.05 0.10
N PHE A 256 19.46 0.39 0.40
CA PHE A 256 19.45 -1.05 0.64
C PHE A 256 20.62 -1.55 1.47
N THR A 257 20.48 -2.76 1.98
CA THR A 257 21.56 -3.60 2.50
C THR A 257 21.38 -4.97 1.89
N VAL A 258 22.41 -5.42 1.17
CA VAL A 258 22.44 -6.73 0.51
C VAL A 258 23.37 -7.62 1.31
N GLY A 259 22.79 -8.56 2.04
CA GLY A 259 23.53 -9.60 2.75
C GLY A 259 23.93 -10.74 1.83
N GLY A 260 24.60 -11.77 2.38
CA GLY A 260 25.02 -12.93 1.59
C GLY A 260 23.87 -13.74 0.97
N ASN A 261 22.65 -13.62 1.51
CA ASN A 261 21.45 -14.28 0.96
C ASN A 261 20.14 -13.54 1.26
N VAL A 262 20.19 -12.22 1.44
CA VAL A 262 19.01 -11.41 1.79
C VAL A 262 19.12 -10.05 1.15
N PHE A 263 18.03 -9.59 0.56
CA PHE A 263 17.86 -8.20 0.15
C PHE A 263 17.04 -7.48 1.21
N ASN A 264 17.45 -6.26 1.59
CA ASN A 264 16.66 -5.33 2.39
C ASN A 264 16.73 -3.99 1.69
N GLY A 265 15.62 -3.37 1.32
CA GLY A 265 15.69 -2.08 0.66
C GLY A 265 14.35 -1.38 0.50
N ASN A 266 14.42 -0.11 0.13
CA ASN A 266 13.26 0.76 -0.02
C ASN A 266 13.52 1.89 -1.03
N THR A 267 12.44 2.40 -1.64
CA THR A 267 12.43 3.79 -2.13
C THR A 267 12.29 4.74 -0.93
N THR A 268 12.61 6.02 -1.07
CA THR A 268 12.46 6.96 0.07
C THR A 268 12.08 8.36 -0.34
N ARG A 269 11.19 8.98 0.44
CA ARG A 269 10.80 10.40 0.36
C ARG A 269 11.09 11.11 1.67
N VAL A 270 11.87 10.49 2.57
CA VAL A 270 12.27 11.08 3.86
C VAL A 270 12.93 12.44 3.69
N ASP A 271 13.77 12.59 2.65
CA ASP A 271 14.44 13.85 2.35
C ASP A 271 13.66 14.69 1.35
N ALA A 272 13.23 14.08 0.24
CA ALA A 272 12.56 14.73 -0.86
C ALA A 272 12.13 13.75 -1.95
N PHE A 273 11.09 14.10 -2.71
CA PHE A 273 10.77 13.49 -4.00
C PHE A 273 11.54 14.20 -5.12
N GLY A 274 12.38 13.45 -5.82
CA GLY A 274 13.15 13.93 -6.97
C GLY A 274 12.69 13.29 -8.29
N LEU A 275 12.64 11.98 -8.36
CA LEU A 275 12.21 11.19 -9.52
C LEU A 275 11.16 10.17 -9.09
N LYS A 276 10.33 9.69 -10.01
CA LYS A 276 9.41 8.58 -9.74
C LYS A 276 10.21 7.29 -9.70
N LEU A 277 10.15 6.56 -8.59
CA LEU A 277 10.86 5.31 -8.39
C LEU A 277 9.89 4.22 -7.92
N ALA A 278 10.02 3.04 -8.51
CA ALA A 278 9.40 1.82 -8.01
C ALA A 278 10.37 0.65 -8.11
N MET A 279 10.21 -0.32 -7.22
CA MET A 279 11.00 -1.54 -7.16
C MET A 279 10.11 -2.77 -7.19
N ARG A 280 10.58 -3.85 -7.84
CA ARG A 280 9.98 -5.19 -7.77
C ARG A 280 11.06 -6.20 -7.42
N LEU A 281 10.93 -6.84 -6.27
CA LEU A 281 11.86 -7.88 -5.81
C LEU A 281 11.25 -9.24 -6.06
N HIS A 282 12.01 -10.13 -6.70
CA HIS A 282 11.66 -11.53 -6.85
C HIS A 282 12.74 -12.44 -6.29
N SER A 283 12.31 -13.48 -5.58
CA SER A 283 13.18 -14.50 -4.99
C SER A 283 12.91 -15.89 -5.55
N LYS A 284 13.88 -16.80 -5.36
CA LYS A 284 13.86 -18.15 -5.95
C LYS A 284 12.72 -19.04 -5.44
N ASP A 285 12.14 -18.70 -4.30
CA ASP A 285 10.99 -19.41 -3.71
C ASP A 285 9.63 -18.89 -4.21
N GLY A 286 9.64 -17.93 -5.15
CA GLY A 286 8.43 -17.36 -5.74
C GLY A 286 7.89 -16.13 -5.00
N TYR A 287 8.60 -15.61 -3.99
CA TYR A 287 8.30 -14.28 -3.47
C TYR A 287 8.44 -13.25 -4.59
N ASP A 288 7.43 -12.39 -4.76
CA ASP A 288 7.39 -11.34 -5.76
C ASP A 288 6.61 -10.15 -5.17
N THR A 289 7.25 -9.01 -4.95
CA THR A 289 6.63 -7.85 -4.29
C THR A 289 7.12 -6.53 -4.85
N GLU A 290 6.19 -5.58 -4.95
CA GLU A 290 6.39 -4.27 -5.57
C GLU A 290 6.13 -3.13 -4.58
N VAL A 291 6.96 -2.08 -4.64
CA VAL A 291 6.86 -0.87 -3.81
C VAL A 291 7.29 0.37 -4.59
N GLY A 292 6.91 1.55 -4.10
CA GLY A 292 7.23 2.85 -4.71
C GLY A 292 6.01 3.53 -5.32
N GLU A 293 6.22 4.50 -6.21
CA GLU A 293 5.11 5.23 -6.82
C GLU A 293 4.19 4.32 -7.66
N ASN A 294 2.89 4.58 -7.63
CA ASN A 294 1.90 3.76 -8.30
C ASN A 294 1.80 4.01 -9.81
N ARG A 295 1.01 3.17 -10.50
CA ARG A 295 0.80 3.28 -11.95
C ARG A 295 0.30 4.65 -12.41
N GLN A 296 -0.61 5.29 -11.67
CA GLN A 296 -1.14 6.59 -12.04
C GLN A 296 -0.02 7.64 -12.02
N THR A 297 0.80 7.64 -10.98
CA THR A 297 1.94 8.54 -10.85
C THR A 297 2.96 8.30 -11.96
N PHE A 298 3.23 7.05 -12.34
CA PHE A 298 4.09 6.74 -13.49
C PHE A 298 3.49 7.09 -14.86
N ALA A 299 2.16 7.17 -15.00
CA ALA A 299 1.51 7.47 -16.27
C ALA A 299 1.39 8.97 -16.58
N GLU A 300 1.43 9.83 -15.56
CA GLU A 300 1.42 11.29 -15.73
C GLU A 300 2.83 11.85 -15.93
N ASP A 301 2.98 13.08 -16.44
CA ASP A 301 4.26 13.80 -16.39
C ASP A 301 4.57 14.25 -14.96
N ARG A 302 5.86 14.36 -14.61
CA ARG A 302 6.33 14.81 -13.30
C ARG A 302 5.76 16.15 -12.85
N ALA A 303 5.55 17.09 -13.78
CA ALA A 303 4.93 18.37 -13.47
C ALA A 303 3.49 18.21 -12.98
N THR A 304 2.75 17.22 -13.50
CA THR A 304 1.41 16.87 -13.00
C THR A 304 1.48 16.34 -11.57
N THR A 305 2.49 15.54 -11.23
CA THR A 305 2.70 15.07 -9.85
C THR A 305 2.95 16.24 -8.89
N PHE A 306 3.75 17.23 -9.30
CA PHE A 306 3.98 18.47 -8.52
C PHE A 306 2.69 19.27 -8.32
N GLN A 307 1.87 19.39 -9.35
CA GLN A 307 0.60 20.09 -9.26
C GLN A 307 -0.36 19.36 -8.31
N ARG A 308 -0.50 18.03 -8.45
CA ARG A 308 -1.33 17.21 -7.56
C ARG A 308 -0.89 17.31 -6.11
N PHE A 309 0.41 17.35 -5.83
CA PHE A 309 0.92 17.61 -4.50
C PHE A 309 0.42 18.95 -3.97
N THR A 310 0.62 20.03 -4.76
CA THR A 310 0.22 21.40 -4.39
C THR A 310 -1.30 21.54 -4.17
N ASP A 311 -2.10 20.78 -4.92
CA ASP A 311 -3.56 20.78 -4.82
C ASP A 311 -4.06 19.98 -3.61
N ALA A 312 -3.40 18.87 -3.28
CA ALA A 312 -3.81 17.97 -2.22
C ALA A 312 -3.42 18.47 -0.81
N VAL A 313 -2.25 19.09 -0.66
CA VAL A 313 -1.73 19.43 0.67
C VAL A 313 -2.27 20.77 1.22
N PRO A 314 -2.44 20.91 2.55
CA PRO A 314 -2.80 22.17 3.17
C PRO A 314 -1.77 23.28 2.93
N SER A 315 -2.20 24.54 3.10
CA SER A 315 -1.40 25.74 2.79
C SER A 315 0.05 25.71 3.31
N PRO A 316 0.34 25.27 4.56
CA PRO A 316 1.73 25.24 5.07
C PRO A 316 2.68 24.38 4.24
N PHE A 317 2.19 23.35 3.55
CA PHE A 317 3.01 22.36 2.83
C PHE A 317 3.22 22.72 1.36
N LYS A 318 2.48 23.68 0.80
CA LYS A 318 2.59 24.03 -0.63
C LYS A 318 3.97 24.57 -1.01
N VAL A 319 4.65 25.22 -0.07
CA VAL A 319 6.02 25.73 -0.25
C VAL A 319 7.03 24.63 -0.57
N LEU A 320 6.75 23.39 -0.15
CA LEU A 320 7.66 22.24 -0.33
C LEU A 320 7.89 21.89 -1.80
N ALA A 321 6.91 22.15 -2.67
CA ALA A 321 7.04 21.98 -4.11
C ALA A 321 7.64 23.21 -4.82
N GLN A 322 7.96 24.28 -4.09
CA GLN A 322 8.42 25.57 -4.62
C GLN A 322 9.89 25.84 -4.26
N THR A 323 10.31 25.54 -3.03
CA THR A 323 11.64 25.88 -2.50
C THR A 323 12.79 25.37 -3.35
N GLN A 324 12.66 24.17 -3.93
CA GLN A 324 13.65 23.58 -4.84
C GLN A 324 13.06 23.27 -6.22
N ALA A 325 12.01 23.99 -6.62
CA ALA A 325 11.44 23.83 -7.94
C ALA A 325 12.44 24.22 -9.05
N PRO A 326 12.40 23.56 -10.22
CA PRO A 326 11.54 22.41 -10.56
C PRO A 326 12.11 21.06 -10.10
N TYR A 327 13.22 21.04 -9.35
CA TYR A 327 14.04 19.86 -9.15
C TYR A 327 13.53 18.89 -8.10
N ARG A 328 12.91 19.36 -6.99
CA ARG A 328 12.45 18.46 -5.92
C ARG A 328 11.22 19.00 -5.18
N ILE A 329 10.42 18.09 -4.62
CA ILE A 329 9.48 18.39 -3.52
C ILE A 329 10.15 17.95 -2.22
N ILE A 330 10.57 18.90 -1.40
CA ILE A 330 11.38 18.60 -0.20
C ILE A 330 10.52 18.21 1.00
N ALA A 331 11.05 17.35 1.87
CA ALA A 331 10.37 17.00 3.10
C ALA A 331 10.22 18.23 4.03
N PRO A 332 9.16 18.31 4.85
CA PRO A 332 8.89 19.49 5.68
C PRO A 332 10.04 19.84 6.63
N GLY A 333 10.68 18.84 7.25
CA GLY A 333 11.84 19.07 8.15
C GLY A 333 13.06 19.67 7.45
N SER A 334 13.11 19.61 6.11
CA SER A 334 14.17 20.20 5.28
C SER A 334 13.87 21.63 4.83
N ASP A 335 12.62 22.08 4.92
CA ASP A 335 12.22 23.41 4.49
C ASP A 335 12.38 24.46 5.61
N PRO A 336 12.94 25.65 5.31
CA PRO A 336 13.12 26.71 6.30
C PRO A 336 11.83 27.14 7.00
N SER A 337 10.66 27.01 6.36
CA SER A 337 9.38 27.42 6.95
C SER A 337 8.98 26.59 8.16
N PHE A 338 9.36 25.31 8.26
CA PHE A 338 9.03 24.43 9.40
C PHE A 338 10.15 24.34 10.45
N ARG A 339 11.30 24.99 10.19
CA ARG A 339 12.44 25.07 11.12
C ARG A 339 12.30 26.27 12.05
N ALA A 340 13.15 26.33 13.09
CA ALA A 340 13.15 27.44 14.05
C ALA A 340 13.22 28.81 13.35
N GLY A 341 12.29 29.72 13.71
CA GLY A 341 12.16 31.04 13.08
C GLY A 341 11.33 31.07 11.79
N GLY A 342 10.97 29.92 11.23
CA GLY A 342 10.08 29.80 10.08
C GLY A 342 8.61 30.03 10.43
N ALA A 343 7.81 30.38 9.43
CA ALA A 343 6.38 30.68 9.58
C ALA A 343 5.55 29.51 10.16
N ASN A 344 5.99 28.27 9.93
CA ASN A 344 5.36 27.03 10.36
C ASN A 344 6.13 26.32 11.49
N ALA A 345 7.11 26.98 12.14
CA ALA A 345 7.94 26.38 13.19
C ALA A 345 7.13 25.82 14.38
N GLY A 346 5.94 26.35 14.61
CA GLY A 346 5.02 25.92 15.67
C GLY A 346 3.92 24.94 15.23
N TYR A 347 3.95 24.41 14.00
CA TYR A 347 2.86 23.64 13.40
C TYR A 347 2.38 22.46 14.26
N PHE A 348 3.30 21.72 14.91
CA PHE A 348 2.95 20.60 15.78
C PHE A 348 2.91 20.94 17.28
N THR A 349 3.36 22.14 17.70
CA THR A 349 3.70 22.43 19.10
C THR A 349 2.56 22.15 20.07
N ALA A 350 1.35 22.67 19.79
CA ALA A 350 0.20 22.46 20.68
C ALA A 350 -0.23 20.98 20.75
N TYR A 351 -0.20 20.28 19.62
CA TYR A 351 -0.58 18.87 19.55
C TYR A 351 0.41 17.97 20.29
N ALA A 352 1.72 18.17 20.06
CA ALA A 352 2.76 17.42 20.77
C ALA A 352 2.68 17.64 22.29
N GLN A 353 2.47 18.89 22.73
CA GLN A 353 2.30 19.21 24.15
C GLN A 353 1.08 18.53 24.78
N SER A 354 -0.01 18.35 24.02
CA SER A 354 -1.22 17.67 24.51
C SER A 354 -1.00 16.20 24.90
N VAL A 355 0.04 15.57 24.35
CA VAL A 355 0.46 14.19 24.67
C VAL A 355 1.76 14.14 25.47
N GLY A 356 2.17 15.26 26.08
CA GLY A 356 3.35 15.34 26.94
C GLY A 356 4.70 15.37 26.20
N VAL A 357 4.70 15.62 24.88
CA VAL A 357 5.92 15.72 24.08
C VAL A 357 6.34 17.18 23.90
N ASN A 358 7.59 17.49 24.22
CA ASN A 358 8.20 18.78 23.94
C ASN A 358 9.29 18.62 22.88
N ALA A 359 8.91 18.76 21.61
CA ALA A 359 9.80 18.65 20.46
C ALA A 359 9.50 19.79 19.47
N ALA A 360 10.53 20.26 18.76
CA ALA A 360 10.33 21.21 17.67
C ALA A 360 9.56 20.54 16.52
N THR A 361 8.78 21.33 15.77
CA THR A 361 8.04 20.83 14.60
C THR A 361 8.98 20.12 13.61
N SER A 362 10.17 20.66 13.36
CA SER A 362 11.18 20.02 12.50
C SER A 362 11.66 18.67 13.03
N ASP A 363 11.77 18.51 14.36
CA ASP A 363 12.19 17.26 14.98
C ASP A 363 11.07 16.21 14.93
N ILE A 364 9.80 16.64 14.94
CA ILE A 364 8.66 15.74 14.74
C ILE A 364 8.66 15.23 13.31
N PHE A 365 8.79 16.10 12.30
CA PHE A 365 8.88 15.66 10.90
C PHE A 365 10.07 14.74 10.63
N GLY A 366 11.23 15.05 11.24
CA GLY A 366 12.48 14.31 11.04
C GLY A 366 12.74 13.20 12.07
N CYS A 367 11.79 12.90 12.96
CA CYS A 367 11.97 11.97 14.09
C CYS A 367 13.31 12.14 14.83
N ALA A 368 13.69 13.38 15.08
CA ALA A 368 15.00 13.75 15.60
C ALA A 368 14.96 14.09 17.09
N ALA A 369 16.13 14.41 17.65
CA ALA A 369 16.29 14.83 19.04
C ALA A 369 15.63 13.85 20.03
N SER A 370 14.67 14.30 20.83
CA SER A 370 13.97 13.49 21.82
C SER A 370 13.14 12.35 21.22
N LEU A 371 12.84 12.39 19.92
CA LEU A 371 12.08 11.38 19.20
C LEU A 371 12.94 10.33 18.48
N ALA A 372 14.27 10.52 18.40
CA ALA A 372 15.18 9.60 17.71
C ALA A 372 15.30 8.21 18.36
N GLY A 373 14.85 8.06 19.61
CA GLY A 373 14.77 6.77 20.31
C GLY A 373 13.34 6.28 20.53
N ASN A 374 12.35 6.94 19.94
CA ASN A 374 10.94 6.66 20.19
C ASN A 374 10.14 6.63 18.86
N PRO A 375 10.32 5.55 18.08
CA PRO A 375 9.72 5.43 16.75
C PRO A 375 8.20 5.48 16.79
N ASP A 376 7.57 4.77 17.73
CA ASP A 376 6.11 4.73 17.87
C ASP A 376 5.52 6.12 18.12
N MET A 377 6.10 6.90 19.05
CA MET A 377 5.63 8.26 19.31
C MET A 377 5.88 9.20 18.13
N CYS A 378 7.02 9.10 17.45
CA CYS A 378 7.25 9.93 16.27
C CYS A 378 6.23 9.64 15.16
N ALA A 379 6.00 8.35 14.87
CA ALA A 379 5.01 7.93 13.88
C ALA A 379 3.60 8.39 14.29
N ALA A 380 3.24 8.23 15.56
CA ALA A 380 1.95 8.65 16.07
C ALA A 380 1.73 10.17 15.99
N LEU A 381 2.77 10.98 16.19
CA LEU A 381 2.71 12.43 16.00
C LEU A 381 2.55 12.80 14.52
N ASN A 382 3.37 12.24 13.63
CA ASN A 382 3.29 12.50 12.19
C ASN A 382 1.92 12.12 11.61
N ARG A 383 1.34 11.00 12.07
CA ARG A 383 0.05 10.48 11.60
C ARG A 383 -1.17 11.05 12.31
N HIS A 384 -0.98 11.94 13.29
CA HIS A 384 -2.05 12.50 14.14
C HIS A 384 -2.87 11.42 14.88
N VAL A 385 -2.19 10.45 15.47
CA VAL A 385 -2.83 9.39 16.28
C VAL A 385 -2.30 9.30 17.72
N ALA A 386 -1.32 10.12 18.10
CA ALA A 386 -0.73 10.13 19.45
C ALA A 386 -1.75 10.31 20.60
N THR A 387 -2.92 10.92 20.36
CA THR A 387 -4.00 11.03 21.35
C THR A 387 -4.92 9.80 21.40
N LEU A 388 -4.83 8.90 20.43
CA LEU A 388 -5.63 7.68 20.36
C LEU A 388 -5.02 6.58 21.25
N PRO A 389 -5.81 5.58 21.68
CA PRO A 389 -5.29 4.38 22.34
C PRO A 389 -4.23 3.69 21.47
N ALA A 390 -3.19 3.12 22.09
CA ALA A 390 -2.07 2.50 21.39
C ALA A 390 -2.47 1.48 20.30
N ALA A 391 -3.52 0.69 20.54
CA ALA A 391 -4.04 -0.26 19.55
C ALA A 391 -4.56 0.39 18.26
N GLN A 392 -5.03 1.64 18.34
CA GLN A 392 -5.50 2.42 17.18
C GLN A 392 -4.38 3.19 16.50
N GLN A 393 -3.23 3.40 17.17
CA GLN A 393 -2.08 4.11 16.59
C GLN A 393 -1.38 3.32 15.48
N SER A 394 -1.63 2.00 15.41
CA SER A 394 -1.13 1.13 14.36
C SER A 394 -2.16 0.84 13.26
N ASP A 395 -3.38 1.41 13.34
CA ASP A 395 -4.44 1.22 12.35
C ASP A 395 -4.36 2.32 11.26
N PRO A 396 -3.98 1.98 10.01
CA PRO A 396 -3.87 2.96 8.93
C PRO A 396 -5.17 3.69 8.59
N ALA A 397 -6.33 3.14 8.97
CA ALA A 397 -7.60 3.82 8.80
C ALA A 397 -7.73 5.07 9.69
N GLN A 398 -6.91 5.22 10.73
CA GLN A 398 -6.91 6.39 11.64
C GLN A 398 -5.94 7.49 11.22
N TYR A 399 -5.03 7.23 10.27
CA TYR A 399 -3.95 8.18 9.98
C TYR A 399 -4.46 9.41 9.23
N TYR A 400 -3.85 10.55 9.56
CA TYR A 400 -4.02 11.83 8.87
C TYR A 400 -5.47 12.36 8.83
N LYS A 401 -6.31 11.95 9.79
CA LYS A 401 -7.74 12.33 9.85
C LYS A 401 -7.99 13.74 10.37
N ALA A 402 -7.00 14.35 11.02
CA ALA A 402 -7.09 15.71 11.53
C ALA A 402 -5.72 16.40 11.51
N ALA A 403 -5.74 17.74 11.55
CA ALA A 403 -4.54 18.55 11.65
C ALA A 403 -4.19 18.85 13.12
N PRO A 404 -2.90 19.05 13.46
CA PRO A 404 -1.75 18.96 12.57
C PRO A 404 -1.34 17.51 12.27
N ALA A 405 -1.05 17.20 11.01
CA ALA A 405 -0.47 15.94 10.56
C ALA A 405 0.59 16.17 9.48
N ASN A 406 1.38 15.15 9.17
CA ASN A 406 2.35 15.18 8.08
C ASN A 406 1.67 14.90 6.73
N TYR A 407 1.04 15.94 6.17
CA TYR A 407 0.35 15.86 4.88
C TYR A 407 1.28 15.64 3.69
N TYR A 408 2.59 15.90 3.85
CA TYR A 408 3.61 15.49 2.88
C TYR A 408 3.71 13.96 2.81
N ALA A 409 3.84 13.28 3.95
CA ALA A 409 3.88 11.82 4.00
C ALA A 409 2.57 11.19 3.51
N GLN A 410 1.42 11.75 3.93
CA GLN A 410 0.12 11.29 3.44
C GLN A 410 0.02 11.28 1.92
N PHE A 411 0.49 12.34 1.25
CA PHE A 411 0.48 12.41 -0.21
C PHE A 411 1.26 11.24 -0.83
N TRP A 412 2.41 10.87 -0.29
CA TRP A 412 3.19 9.74 -0.83
C TRP A 412 2.49 8.41 -0.61
N HIS A 413 1.87 8.16 0.55
CA HIS A 413 1.03 6.97 0.73
C HIS A 413 -0.16 6.94 -0.22
N ASP A 414 -0.82 8.07 -0.46
CA ASP A 414 -1.95 8.16 -1.41
C ASP A 414 -1.54 7.84 -2.86
N ASN A 415 -0.24 7.94 -3.16
CA ASN A 415 0.33 7.82 -4.49
C ASN A 415 1.34 6.68 -4.67
N ALA A 416 1.44 5.78 -3.68
CA ALA A 416 2.35 4.64 -3.68
C ALA A 416 1.61 3.31 -3.78
N ILE A 417 2.25 2.33 -4.44
CA ILE A 417 1.80 0.95 -4.53
C ILE A 417 1.45 0.44 -3.13
N ASN A 418 0.26 -0.14 -2.97
CA ASN A 418 -0.25 -0.63 -1.68
C ASN A 418 -0.31 0.41 -0.56
N ARG A 419 -0.22 1.70 -0.91
CA ARG A 419 -0.11 2.83 0.02
C ARG A 419 1.11 2.76 0.94
N LEU A 420 2.16 2.06 0.51
CA LEU A 420 3.40 1.88 1.25
C LEU A 420 4.45 2.88 0.76
N ALA A 421 4.85 3.82 1.62
CA ALA A 421 5.79 4.87 1.27
C ALA A 421 6.65 5.24 2.48
N TYR A 422 7.94 5.50 2.24
CA TYR A 422 8.82 6.06 3.26
C TYR A 422 8.72 7.59 3.25
N GLY A 423 7.67 8.16 3.85
CA GLY A 423 7.38 9.60 3.86
C GLY A 423 8.06 10.39 4.98
N PHE A 424 8.49 9.71 6.05
CA PHE A 424 9.27 10.23 7.18
C PHE A 424 10.09 9.10 7.85
N PRO A 425 11.10 9.38 8.69
CA PRO A 425 12.09 8.36 9.12
C PRO A 425 11.57 7.12 9.85
N TYR A 426 10.37 7.17 10.45
CA TYR A 426 9.76 6.02 11.14
C TYR A 426 8.42 5.61 10.52
N ASP A 427 8.30 5.75 9.20
CA ASP A 427 7.11 5.28 8.48
C ASP A 427 6.99 3.75 8.45
N ASP A 428 8.06 3.03 8.76
CA ASP A 428 8.10 1.59 8.90
C ASP A 428 7.32 1.08 10.14
N VAL A 429 7.02 1.95 11.11
CA VAL A 429 6.11 1.64 12.21
C VAL A 429 4.76 1.21 11.65
N ALA A 430 4.26 0.06 12.12
CA ALA A 430 3.07 -0.62 11.61
C ALA A 430 3.17 -1.02 10.11
N GLY A 431 4.38 -1.17 9.58
CA GLY A 431 4.63 -1.69 8.23
C GLY A 431 4.12 -0.80 7.10
N GLN A 432 4.24 0.54 7.23
CA GLN A 432 3.69 1.47 6.24
C GLN A 432 4.74 2.05 5.28
N SER A 433 6.01 1.72 5.48
CA SER A 433 7.09 2.15 4.58
C SER A 433 7.11 1.32 3.29
N SER A 434 7.78 1.84 2.27
CA SER A 434 8.09 1.13 1.02
C SER A 434 9.24 0.13 1.18
N PHE A 435 9.44 -0.42 2.37
CA PHE A 435 10.49 -1.39 2.66
C PHE A 435 10.09 -2.80 2.23
N ILE A 436 11.00 -3.47 1.52
CA ILE A 436 10.91 -4.87 1.13
C ILE A 436 12.14 -5.62 1.64
N SER A 437 11.92 -6.81 2.17
CA SER A 437 12.98 -7.71 2.61
C SER A 437 12.62 -9.14 2.32
N HIS A 438 13.54 -9.87 1.69
CA HIS A 438 13.36 -11.30 1.45
C HIS A 438 14.70 -12.02 1.26
N GLY A 439 14.72 -13.30 1.67
CA GLY A 439 15.83 -14.22 1.42
C GLY A 439 15.88 -14.70 -0.03
N ASP A 440 17.00 -15.35 -0.40
CA ASP A 440 17.21 -15.96 -1.72
C ASP A 440 16.82 -15.06 -2.91
N PRO A 441 17.20 -13.76 -2.92
CA PRO A 441 16.82 -12.86 -3.99
C PRO A 441 17.38 -13.36 -5.33
N GLN A 442 16.58 -13.24 -6.37
CA GLN A 442 16.98 -13.61 -7.73
C GLN A 442 17.26 -12.34 -8.55
N TRP A 443 16.28 -11.44 -8.60
CA TRP A 443 16.42 -10.18 -9.31
C TRP A 443 15.64 -9.05 -8.62
N LEU A 444 16.10 -7.83 -8.85
CA LEU A 444 15.44 -6.60 -8.46
C LEU A 444 15.25 -5.74 -9.71
N LEU A 445 14.00 -5.37 -10.01
CA LEU A 445 13.72 -4.36 -11.01
C LEU A 445 13.64 -3.00 -10.34
N VAL A 446 14.25 -1.98 -10.95
CA VAL A 446 14.11 -0.59 -10.50
C VAL A 446 13.62 0.27 -11.66
N ALA A 447 12.41 0.80 -11.56
CA ALA A 447 11.81 1.67 -12.55
C ALA A 447 12.12 3.14 -12.26
N VAL A 448 12.68 3.84 -13.25
CA VAL A 448 12.99 5.28 -13.19
C VAL A 448 12.03 6.03 -14.09
N GLY A 449 11.15 6.82 -13.49
CA GLY A 449 10.04 7.48 -14.17
C GLY A 449 10.17 8.99 -14.34
N TRP A 450 9.38 9.50 -15.27
CA TRP A 450 9.18 10.93 -15.52
C TRP A 450 7.69 11.23 -15.65
#